data_AF-A0A259CWW9-F1
#
_entry.id   AF-A0A259CWW9-F1
#
_cell.length_a   1.000
_cell.length_b   1.000
_cell.length_c   1.000
_cell.angle_alpha   90.00
_cell.angle_beta   90.00
_cell.angle_gamma   90.00
#
_symmetry.space_group_name_H-M   'P 1'
#
loop_
_entity.id
_entity.type
_entity.pdbx_description
1 polymer ?
#
loop_
_entity_poly.entity_id
_entity_poly.type
_entity_poly.pdbx_seq_one_letter_code
_entity_poly.pdbx_strand_id
1 'polypeptide(L)'
;MTLWTATDAAAATGGTTITDWTATGVSIDTRTLRPGDLFVALKDVRDGHDFVAQALAKGAAAALVSRVPDGVTGPLLIVPDVLAALTALGAAGRARSTARVVGVTGSVGKTSTKEMLRAILSGQGRVHAAEASYNNHWGVPLTLARMPADTDFAVIEIGMNHPGEIAPLSRLARPHVVLITTVAAAHLEAFANLAGIAHEKAAICAGLQPGGTAVLPADLETTPILLTEARRHNAHIRTFGANAAAQYHLTSATLSEACTIVRAERAGEPFLFKVLSPGRHFAMNGLAALAVADALGLDPVIAATDLGHWSPPSGRGTR
;
A
#
# COMPACT_ATOMS: atom_id res chain seq x y z
N MET A 1 -19.28 3.94 10.51
CA MET A 1 -19.69 4.86 9.44
C MET A 1 -19.94 4.05 8.18
N THR A 2 -20.93 4.42 7.38
CA THR A 2 -21.22 3.76 6.10
C THR A 2 -20.06 3.99 5.14
N LEU A 3 -19.57 2.91 4.52
CA LEU A 3 -18.50 2.94 3.53
C LEU A 3 -19.06 2.87 2.10
N TRP A 4 -20.09 2.05 1.91
CA TRP A 4 -20.80 1.89 0.64
C TRP A 4 -22.30 1.79 0.87
N THR A 5 -23.07 2.50 0.06
CA THR A 5 -24.50 2.24 -0.12
C THR A 5 -24.71 1.39 -1.36
N ALA A 6 -25.87 0.72 -1.47
CA ALA A 6 -26.26 0.02 -2.69
C ALA A 6 -26.16 0.92 -3.93
N THR A 7 -26.60 2.18 -3.80
CA THR A 7 -26.60 3.18 -4.87
C THR A 7 -25.18 3.57 -5.28
N ASP A 8 -24.30 3.91 -4.33
CA ASP A 8 -22.93 4.34 -4.63
C ASP A 8 -22.11 3.20 -5.24
N ALA A 9 -22.29 1.97 -4.73
CA ALA A 9 -21.60 0.80 -5.25
C ALA A 9 -22.09 0.41 -6.66
N ALA A 10 -23.40 0.48 -6.92
CA ALA A 10 -23.95 0.30 -8.26
C ALA A 10 -23.40 1.35 -9.23
N ALA A 11 -23.40 2.64 -8.84
CA ALA A 11 -22.87 3.73 -9.65
C ALA A 11 -21.37 3.56 -9.95
N ALA A 12 -20.58 3.14 -8.96
CA ALA A 12 -19.15 2.90 -9.14
C ALA A 12 -18.85 1.72 -10.07
N THR A 13 -19.69 0.67 -10.04
CA THR A 13 -19.42 -0.59 -10.75
C THR A 13 -20.16 -0.74 -12.08
N GLY A 14 -21.18 0.08 -12.33
CA GLY A 14 -22.16 -0.17 -13.40
C GLY A 14 -23.05 -1.39 -13.14
N GLY A 15 -23.06 -1.90 -11.91
CA GLY A 15 -23.85 -3.06 -11.51
C GLY A 15 -25.30 -2.74 -11.18
N THR A 16 -26.09 -3.78 -10.95
CA THR A 16 -27.50 -3.68 -10.53
C THR A 16 -27.68 -4.25 -9.13
N THR A 17 -28.46 -3.58 -8.30
CA THR A 17 -28.84 -4.04 -6.96
C THR A 17 -30.31 -4.42 -6.92
N ILE A 18 -30.65 -5.45 -6.14
CA ILE A 18 -32.04 -5.94 -6.02
C ILE A 18 -32.75 -5.28 -4.83
N THR A 19 -31.99 -4.94 -3.79
CA THR A 19 -32.47 -4.34 -2.55
C THR A 19 -31.52 -3.25 -2.10
N ASP A 20 -32.00 -2.37 -1.22
CA ASP A 20 -31.14 -1.39 -0.56
C ASP A 20 -30.32 -2.04 0.57
N TRP A 21 -29.11 -1.54 0.76
CA TRP A 21 -28.17 -2.01 1.79
C TRP A 21 -27.07 -0.99 2.03
N THR A 22 -26.45 -1.08 3.20
CA THR A 22 -25.29 -0.28 3.57
C THR A 22 -24.20 -1.17 4.11
N ALA A 23 -22.99 -1.05 3.57
CA ALA A 23 -21.82 -1.78 4.03
C ALA A 23 -20.86 -0.84 4.79
N THR A 24 -20.29 -1.34 5.88
CA THR A 24 -19.27 -0.65 6.69
C THR A 24 -17.84 -1.12 6.39
N GLY A 25 -17.70 -2.15 5.56
CA GLY A 25 -16.43 -2.70 5.12
C GLY A 25 -16.57 -3.52 3.84
N VAL A 26 -15.47 -4.11 3.40
CA VAL A 26 -15.41 -4.94 2.19
C VAL A 26 -14.51 -6.14 2.49
N SER A 27 -14.97 -7.34 2.18
CA SER A 27 -14.22 -8.58 2.38
C SER A 27 -14.24 -9.44 1.11
N ILE A 28 -13.12 -10.12 0.84
CA ILE A 28 -12.98 -11.14 -0.21
C ILE A 28 -12.89 -12.55 0.38
N ASP A 29 -13.01 -12.70 1.70
CA ASP A 29 -12.79 -13.96 2.40
C ASP A 29 -13.79 -14.13 3.56
N THR A 30 -14.60 -15.19 3.53
CA THR A 30 -15.60 -15.45 4.56
C THR A 30 -15.01 -15.79 5.92
N ARG A 31 -13.71 -16.12 6.00
CA ARG A 31 -13.00 -16.39 7.26
C ARG A 31 -12.67 -15.11 8.04
N THR A 32 -12.49 -13.99 7.33
CA THR A 32 -12.18 -12.67 7.92
C THR A 32 -13.34 -11.69 7.82
N LEU A 33 -14.42 -12.08 7.15
CA LEU A 33 -15.65 -11.29 7.01
C LEU A 33 -16.22 -10.89 8.37
N ARG A 34 -16.56 -9.61 8.49
CA ARG A 34 -17.26 -9.03 9.65
C ARG A 34 -18.71 -8.72 9.27
N PRO A 35 -19.66 -8.79 10.23
CA PRO A 35 -21.01 -8.31 9.99
C PRO A 35 -21.00 -6.88 9.47
N GLY A 36 -21.79 -6.61 8.42
CA GLY A 36 -21.83 -5.32 7.72
C GLY A 36 -20.83 -5.17 6.56
N ASP A 37 -19.97 -6.15 6.29
CA ASP A 37 -19.09 -6.10 5.11
C ASP A 37 -19.87 -6.38 3.82
N LEU A 38 -19.47 -5.74 2.72
CA LEU A 38 -19.76 -6.21 1.36
C LEU A 38 -18.83 -7.39 1.05
N PHE A 39 -19.39 -8.58 0.81
CA PHE A 39 -18.61 -9.73 0.37
C PHE A 39 -18.36 -9.69 -1.13
N VAL A 40 -17.13 -9.89 -1.57
CA VAL A 40 -16.75 -9.85 -2.99
C VAL A 40 -16.40 -11.25 -3.46
N ALA A 41 -17.24 -11.82 -4.32
CA ALA A 41 -17.14 -13.20 -4.78
C ALA A 41 -16.10 -13.38 -5.91
N LEU A 42 -14.83 -13.12 -5.61
CA LEU A 42 -13.72 -13.33 -6.56
C LEU A 42 -13.57 -14.82 -6.90
N LYS A 43 -13.18 -15.12 -8.13
CA LYS A 43 -12.85 -16.47 -8.58
C LYS A 43 -11.33 -16.65 -8.61
N ASP A 44 -10.84 -17.61 -7.83
CA ASP A 44 -9.45 -18.08 -7.83
C ASP A 44 -9.45 -19.62 -7.93
N VAL A 45 -8.62 -20.31 -7.14
CA VAL A 45 -8.65 -21.77 -6.95
C VAL A 45 -10.06 -22.28 -6.62
N ARG A 46 -10.83 -21.49 -5.85
CA ARG A 46 -12.26 -21.72 -5.61
C ARG A 46 -13.07 -20.54 -6.12
N ASP A 47 -14.30 -20.82 -6.54
CA ASP A 47 -15.22 -19.77 -6.93
C ASP A 47 -15.84 -19.13 -5.68
N GLY A 48 -15.62 -17.83 -5.49
CA GLY A 48 -16.19 -17.05 -4.39
C GLY A 48 -17.72 -17.11 -4.33
N HIS A 49 -18.38 -17.39 -5.46
CA HIS A 49 -19.84 -17.53 -5.53
C HIS A 49 -20.36 -18.68 -4.68
N ASP A 50 -19.57 -19.74 -4.50
CA ASP A 50 -19.90 -20.91 -3.68
C ASP A 50 -20.06 -20.54 -2.18
N PHE A 51 -19.53 -19.37 -1.78
CA PHE A 51 -19.52 -18.92 -0.40
C PHE A 51 -20.50 -17.78 -0.12
N VAL A 52 -21.27 -17.32 -1.11
CA VAL A 52 -22.19 -16.19 -0.95
C VAL A 52 -23.26 -16.48 0.10
N ALA A 53 -23.87 -17.67 0.07
CA ALA A 53 -24.84 -18.07 1.09
C ALA A 53 -24.24 -18.02 2.50
N GLN A 54 -23.00 -18.49 2.65
CA GLN A 54 -22.27 -18.45 3.92
C GLN A 54 -21.96 -17.01 4.34
N ALA A 55 -21.56 -16.14 3.41
CA ALA A 55 -21.25 -14.74 3.70
C ALA A 55 -22.48 -13.99 4.21
N LEU A 56 -23.62 -14.14 3.53
CA LEU A 56 -24.90 -13.55 3.95
C LEU A 56 -25.35 -14.08 5.32
N ALA A 57 -25.24 -15.39 5.55
CA ALA A 57 -25.56 -16.00 6.85
C ALA A 57 -24.66 -15.49 7.99
N LYS A 58 -23.41 -15.08 7.68
CA LYS A 58 -22.48 -14.44 8.62
C LYS A 58 -22.74 -12.95 8.83
N GLY A 59 -23.76 -12.37 8.19
CA GLY A 59 -24.14 -10.98 8.34
C GLY A 59 -23.47 -10.03 7.36
N ALA A 60 -22.98 -10.51 6.21
CA ALA A 60 -22.59 -9.62 5.12
C ALA A 60 -23.77 -8.71 4.74
N ALA A 61 -23.50 -7.42 4.51
CA ALA A 61 -24.53 -6.45 4.13
C ALA A 61 -25.07 -6.74 2.72
N ALA A 62 -24.21 -7.21 1.83
CA ALA A 62 -24.53 -7.68 0.50
C ALA A 62 -23.39 -8.55 -0.06
N ALA A 63 -23.60 -9.15 -1.23
CA ALA A 63 -22.54 -9.78 -2.00
C ALA A 63 -22.41 -9.20 -3.42
N LEU A 64 -21.18 -8.86 -3.82
CA LEU A 64 -20.79 -8.50 -5.19
C LEU A 64 -20.51 -9.78 -5.97
N VAL A 65 -21.33 -10.05 -6.99
CA VAL A 65 -21.36 -11.31 -7.74
C VAL A 65 -21.49 -11.06 -9.25
N SER A 66 -20.98 -11.97 -10.08
CA SER A 66 -21.21 -11.95 -11.53
C SER A 66 -22.40 -12.78 -11.99
N ARG A 67 -22.94 -13.61 -11.11
CA ARG A 67 -24.18 -14.36 -11.30
C ARG A 67 -24.88 -14.55 -9.97
N VAL A 68 -26.19 -14.73 -9.97
CA VAL A 68 -26.94 -15.14 -8.78
C VAL A 68 -26.65 -16.62 -8.53
N PRO A 69 -26.02 -17.01 -7.39
CA PRO A 69 -25.80 -18.42 -7.09
C PRO A 69 -27.12 -19.13 -6.75
N ASP A 70 -27.22 -20.42 -7.07
CA ASP A 70 -28.44 -21.21 -6.80
C ASP A 70 -28.79 -21.24 -5.32
N GLY A 71 -30.07 -21.06 -5.00
CA GLY A 71 -30.58 -21.07 -3.62
C GLY A 71 -30.18 -19.86 -2.77
N VAL A 72 -29.45 -18.89 -3.33
CA VAL A 72 -29.14 -17.63 -2.64
C VAL A 72 -30.29 -16.65 -2.79
N THR A 73 -30.83 -16.22 -1.65
CA THR A 73 -31.72 -15.06 -1.56
C THR A 73 -31.07 -14.03 -0.63
N GLY A 74 -31.13 -12.75 -0.99
CA GLY A 74 -30.56 -11.66 -0.18
C GLY A 74 -30.02 -10.49 -1.00
N PRO A 75 -29.39 -9.51 -0.33
CA PRO A 75 -28.86 -8.33 -1.00
C PRO A 75 -27.65 -8.69 -1.87
N LEU A 76 -27.78 -8.42 -3.17
CA LEU A 76 -26.73 -8.66 -4.17
C LEU A 76 -26.45 -7.37 -4.94
N LEU A 77 -25.17 -7.20 -5.32
CA LEU A 77 -24.73 -6.31 -6.38
C LEU A 77 -24.24 -7.17 -7.54
N ILE A 78 -25.01 -7.18 -8.62
CA ILE A 78 -24.76 -8.03 -9.78
C ILE A 78 -24.00 -7.22 -10.83
N VAL A 79 -22.86 -7.73 -11.28
CA VAL A 79 -21.96 -7.09 -12.26
C VAL A 79 -21.57 -8.07 -13.35
N PRO A 80 -21.08 -7.64 -14.52
CA PRO A 80 -20.58 -8.58 -15.52
C PRO A 80 -19.27 -9.27 -15.10
N ASP A 81 -18.40 -8.57 -14.36
CA ASP A 81 -17.10 -9.05 -13.91
C ASP A 81 -16.78 -8.55 -12.49
N VAL A 82 -16.55 -9.47 -11.56
CA VAL A 82 -16.32 -9.16 -10.13
C VAL A 82 -15.00 -8.44 -9.89
N LEU A 83 -13.94 -8.79 -10.61
CA LEU A 83 -12.62 -8.17 -10.43
C LEU A 83 -12.60 -6.76 -11.02
N ALA A 84 -13.19 -6.56 -12.19
CA ALA A 84 -13.38 -5.24 -12.77
C ALA A 84 -14.21 -4.36 -11.84
N ALA A 85 -15.29 -4.89 -11.26
CA ALA A 85 -16.10 -4.18 -10.28
C ALA A 85 -15.33 -3.84 -9.00
N LEU A 86 -14.51 -4.76 -8.46
CA LEU A 86 -13.66 -4.46 -7.30
C LEU A 86 -12.64 -3.35 -7.63
N THR A 87 -12.07 -3.37 -8.83
CA THR A 87 -11.18 -2.31 -9.34
C THR A 87 -11.90 -0.97 -9.41
N ALA A 88 -13.15 -0.96 -9.89
CA ALA A 88 -13.97 0.24 -9.98
C ALA A 88 -14.37 0.77 -8.58
N LEU A 89 -14.71 -0.11 -7.63
CA LEU A 89 -14.88 0.25 -6.22
C LEU A 89 -13.61 0.85 -5.63
N GLY A 90 -12.43 0.29 -5.96
CA GLY A 90 -11.14 0.83 -5.56
C GLY A 90 -10.91 2.25 -6.11
N ALA A 91 -11.20 2.47 -7.40
CA ALA A 91 -11.08 3.78 -8.04
C ALA A 91 -12.02 4.82 -7.39
N ALA A 92 -13.29 4.45 -7.17
CA ALA A 92 -14.28 5.30 -6.51
C ALA A 92 -13.91 5.57 -5.04
N GLY A 93 -13.43 4.56 -4.30
CA GLY A 93 -12.92 4.73 -2.95
C GLY A 93 -11.74 5.70 -2.88
N ARG A 94 -10.80 5.60 -3.84
CA ARG A 94 -9.71 6.56 -3.99
C ARG A 94 -10.18 7.97 -4.34
N ALA A 95 -11.23 8.10 -5.16
CA ALA A 95 -11.77 9.40 -5.56
C ALA A 95 -12.57 10.09 -4.45
N ARG A 96 -13.25 9.33 -3.59
CA ARG A 96 -14.03 9.84 -2.45
C ARG A 96 -13.17 10.49 -1.37
N SER A 97 -11.92 10.05 -1.20
CA SER A 97 -11.03 10.55 -0.15
C SER A 97 -10.03 11.59 -0.65
N THR A 98 -9.79 12.61 0.16
CA THR A 98 -8.74 13.61 -0.03
C THR A 98 -7.39 13.21 0.57
N ALA A 99 -7.25 11.96 1.04
CA ALA A 99 -6.05 11.47 1.71
C ALA A 99 -4.77 11.71 0.89
N ARG A 100 -3.68 12.03 1.60
CA ARG A 100 -2.34 12.01 1.04
C ARG A 100 -1.84 10.55 0.98
N VAL A 101 -1.85 10.00 -0.23
CA VAL A 101 -1.48 8.61 -0.50
C VAL A 101 0.03 8.41 -0.72
N VAL A 102 0.59 7.39 -0.07
CA VAL A 102 1.94 6.86 -0.28
C VAL A 102 1.87 5.49 -0.97
N GLY A 103 2.56 5.32 -2.09
CA GLY A 103 2.76 4.01 -2.73
C GLY A 103 4.11 3.41 -2.36
N VAL A 104 4.15 2.16 -1.88
CA VAL A 104 5.40 1.50 -1.47
C VAL A 104 5.64 0.24 -2.29
N THR A 105 6.79 0.15 -2.94
CA THR A 105 7.27 -1.09 -3.58
C THR A 105 8.72 -1.39 -3.22
N GLY A 106 9.22 -2.52 -3.69
CA GLY A 106 10.56 -3.01 -3.40
C GLY A 106 10.68 -4.53 -3.46
N SER A 107 11.88 -5.07 -3.59
CA SER A 107 12.10 -6.52 -3.52
C SER A 107 11.90 -7.01 -2.09
N VAL A 108 12.43 -6.28 -1.10
CA VAL A 108 12.35 -6.60 0.33
C VAL A 108 12.01 -5.33 1.13
N GLY A 109 11.36 -5.47 2.28
CA GLY A 109 11.12 -4.36 3.20
C GLY A 109 9.80 -3.60 3.01
N LYS A 110 8.99 -3.95 1.99
CA LYS A 110 7.69 -3.31 1.71
C LYS A 110 6.77 -3.27 2.94
N THR A 111 6.45 -4.42 3.51
CA THR A 111 5.53 -4.54 4.64
C THR A 111 6.07 -3.87 5.91
N SER A 112 7.36 -4.07 6.24
CA SER A 112 7.98 -3.40 7.39
C SER A 112 7.92 -1.87 7.24
N THR A 113 8.21 -1.36 6.04
CA THR A 113 8.17 0.09 5.77
C THR A 113 6.75 0.64 5.76
N LYS A 114 5.77 -0.12 5.24
CA LYS A 114 4.34 0.21 5.35
C LYS A 114 3.91 0.38 6.81
N GLU A 115 4.32 -0.52 7.70
CA GLU A 115 3.99 -0.42 9.12
C GLU A 115 4.79 0.69 9.85
N MET A 116 6.04 0.95 9.45
CA MET A 116 6.79 2.13 9.94
C MET A 116 6.08 3.43 9.55
N LEU A 117 5.64 3.55 8.30
CA LEU A 117 4.84 4.67 7.83
C LEU A 117 3.52 4.76 8.58
N ARG A 118 2.84 3.64 8.84
CA ARG A 118 1.61 3.65 9.66
C ARG A 118 1.89 4.26 11.04
N ALA A 119 2.97 3.85 11.71
CA ALA A 119 3.33 4.39 13.01
C ALA A 119 3.59 5.92 12.94
N ILE A 120 4.42 6.36 12.00
CA ILE A 120 4.75 7.78 11.79
C ILE A 120 3.53 8.64 11.46
N LEU A 121 2.67 8.16 10.57
CA LEU A 121 1.53 8.92 10.08
C LEU A 121 0.40 8.99 11.11
N SER A 122 0.29 7.99 12.01
CA SER A 122 -0.78 7.92 13.00
C SER A 122 -0.66 9.00 14.08
N GLY A 123 0.54 9.50 14.36
CA GLY A 123 0.74 10.66 15.24
C GLY A 123 0.35 11.99 14.60
N GLN A 124 0.02 12.00 13.30
CA GLN A 124 -0.21 13.23 12.54
C GLN A 124 -1.55 13.23 11.78
N GLY A 125 -2.32 12.14 11.82
CA GLY A 125 -3.67 12.07 11.25
C GLY A 125 -4.22 10.65 11.18
N ARG A 126 -5.41 10.53 10.60
CA ARG A 126 -6.08 9.23 10.37
C ARG A 126 -5.42 8.49 9.22
N VAL A 127 -4.97 7.28 9.49
CA VAL A 127 -4.21 6.46 8.53
C VAL A 127 -5.01 5.26 8.06
N HIS A 128 -5.06 5.08 6.74
CA HIS A 128 -5.57 3.87 6.12
C HIS A 128 -4.45 3.05 5.49
N ALA A 129 -4.34 1.78 5.87
CA ALA A 129 -3.42 0.84 5.24
C ALA A 129 -3.93 -0.58 5.45
N ALA A 130 -3.67 -1.47 4.48
CA ALA A 130 -4.05 -2.87 4.57
C ALA A 130 -3.47 -3.54 5.84
N GLU A 131 -4.29 -4.31 6.56
CA GLU A 131 -3.86 -5.10 7.72
C GLU A 131 -2.89 -6.23 7.31
N ALA A 132 -3.11 -6.82 6.13
CA ALA A 132 -2.28 -7.87 5.55
C ALA A 132 -1.47 -7.37 4.34
N SER A 133 -0.72 -8.28 3.70
CA SER A 133 0.04 -8.02 2.47
C SER A 133 -0.85 -8.06 1.23
N TYR A 134 -1.80 -7.14 1.13
CA TYR A 134 -2.70 -6.99 -0.02
C TYR A 134 -2.07 -6.06 -1.08
N ASN A 135 -1.11 -6.59 -1.84
CA ASN A 135 -0.24 -5.79 -2.71
C ASN A 135 -0.34 -6.12 -4.22
N ASN A 136 -1.24 -7.03 -4.61
CA ASN A 136 -1.41 -7.49 -5.98
C ASN A 136 -2.66 -6.87 -6.65
N HIS A 137 -3.02 -7.44 -7.80
CA HIS A 137 -4.15 -6.99 -8.63
C HIS A 137 -5.53 -7.07 -7.97
N TRP A 138 -5.70 -7.78 -6.84
CA TRP A 138 -6.94 -7.74 -6.05
C TRP A 138 -6.75 -6.94 -4.76
N GLY A 139 -5.56 -7.05 -4.17
CA GLY A 139 -5.24 -6.46 -2.89
C GLY A 139 -5.23 -4.94 -2.89
N VAL A 140 -4.67 -4.31 -3.94
CA VAL A 140 -4.66 -2.85 -4.05
C VAL A 140 -6.08 -2.29 -4.26
N PRO A 141 -6.89 -2.80 -5.22
CA PRO A 141 -8.30 -2.45 -5.31
C PRO A 141 -9.08 -2.62 -4.00
N LEU A 142 -8.92 -3.75 -3.31
CA LEU A 142 -9.58 -4.01 -2.03
C LEU A 142 -9.18 -2.99 -0.97
N THR A 143 -7.88 -2.67 -0.88
CA THR A 143 -7.38 -1.67 0.07
C THR A 143 -8.02 -0.32 -0.20
N LEU A 144 -8.08 0.12 -1.46
CA LEU A 144 -8.69 1.40 -1.82
C LEU A 144 -10.21 1.41 -1.62
N ALA A 145 -10.90 0.30 -1.92
CA ALA A 145 -12.34 0.17 -1.72
C ALA A 145 -12.72 0.23 -0.23
N ARG A 146 -11.82 -0.21 0.65
CA ARG A 146 -11.96 -0.15 2.11
C ARG A 146 -11.65 1.22 2.72
N MET A 147 -11.17 2.19 1.93
CA MET A 147 -10.70 3.47 2.45
C MET A 147 -11.87 4.40 2.84
N PRO A 148 -11.97 4.82 4.11
CA PRO A 148 -12.93 5.84 4.54
C PRO A 148 -12.69 7.18 3.86
N ALA A 149 -13.77 7.96 3.65
CA ALA A 149 -13.69 9.28 3.03
C ALA A 149 -12.81 10.25 3.83
N ASP A 150 -12.90 10.17 5.15
CA ASP A 150 -12.26 11.03 6.12
C ASP A 150 -10.81 10.57 6.45
N THR A 151 -10.20 9.76 5.61
CA THR A 151 -8.78 9.39 5.74
C THR A 151 -7.88 10.59 5.46
N ASP A 152 -6.88 10.84 6.32
CA ASP A 152 -5.88 11.92 6.10
C ASP A 152 -4.67 11.39 5.33
N PHE A 153 -4.23 10.16 5.63
CA PHE A 153 -3.11 9.49 4.95
C PHE A 153 -3.44 8.05 4.57
N ALA A 154 -2.95 7.58 3.42
CA ALA A 154 -3.06 6.18 3.06
C ALA A 154 -1.71 5.58 2.63
N VAL A 155 -1.39 4.36 3.08
CA VAL A 155 -0.18 3.64 2.67
C VAL A 155 -0.55 2.40 1.89
N ILE A 156 -0.24 2.40 0.60
CA ILE A 156 -0.61 1.37 -0.36
C ILE A 156 0.64 0.59 -0.74
N GLU A 157 0.73 -0.66 -0.28
CA GLU A 157 1.79 -1.57 -0.71
C GLU A 157 1.48 -2.09 -2.11
N ILE A 158 2.44 -1.99 -3.03
CA ILE A 158 2.30 -2.42 -4.43
C ILE A 158 3.43 -3.42 -4.74
N GLY A 159 3.03 -4.65 -5.03
CA GLY A 159 3.89 -5.76 -5.39
C GLY A 159 3.75 -6.16 -6.86
N MET A 160 4.58 -7.10 -7.28
CA MET A 160 4.49 -7.77 -8.57
C MET A 160 5.01 -9.20 -8.46
N ASN A 161 4.53 -10.05 -9.35
CA ASN A 161 5.10 -11.34 -9.71
C ASN A 161 5.65 -11.31 -11.14
N HIS A 162 5.01 -10.54 -12.03
CA HIS A 162 5.34 -10.45 -13.44
C HIS A 162 5.52 -8.99 -13.90
N PRO A 163 6.24 -8.74 -15.01
CA PRO A 163 6.32 -7.42 -15.63
C PRO A 163 4.93 -6.87 -15.99
N GLY A 164 4.72 -5.57 -15.80
CA GLY A 164 3.51 -4.85 -16.17
C GLY A 164 2.45 -4.74 -15.08
N GLU A 165 2.68 -5.29 -13.88
CA GLU A 165 1.70 -5.31 -12.80
C GLU A 165 1.72 -4.03 -11.94
N ILE A 166 2.88 -3.38 -11.74
CA ILE A 166 2.99 -2.22 -10.84
C ILE A 166 2.32 -0.97 -11.41
N ALA A 167 2.50 -0.68 -12.70
CA ALA A 167 2.00 0.56 -13.29
C ALA A 167 0.46 0.70 -13.20
N PRO A 168 -0.36 -0.31 -13.57
CA PRO A 168 -1.81 -0.24 -13.41
C PRO A 168 -2.24 0.01 -11.96
N LEU A 169 -1.61 -0.67 -10.99
CA LEU A 169 -1.94 -0.53 -9.57
C LEU A 169 -1.55 0.83 -9.01
N SER A 170 -0.40 1.37 -9.44
CA SER A 170 0.00 2.72 -9.07
C SER A 170 -0.95 3.78 -9.64
N ARG A 171 -1.35 3.65 -10.92
CA ARG A 171 -2.33 4.56 -11.53
C ARG A 171 -3.68 4.52 -10.82
N LEU A 172 -4.10 3.35 -10.35
CA LEU A 172 -5.31 3.22 -9.53
C LEU A 172 -5.15 3.93 -8.18
N ALA A 173 -4.00 3.75 -7.51
CA ALA A 173 -3.73 4.34 -6.20
C ALA A 173 -3.54 5.86 -6.22
N ARG A 174 -3.05 6.42 -7.34
CA ARG A 174 -2.77 7.87 -7.49
C ARG A 174 -1.95 8.44 -6.32
N PRO A 175 -0.74 7.91 -6.04
CA PRO A 175 0.10 8.34 -4.93
C PRO A 175 0.61 9.78 -5.09
N HIS A 176 0.80 10.46 -3.97
CA HIS A 176 1.50 11.75 -3.90
C HIS A 176 2.99 11.55 -3.61
N VAL A 177 3.32 10.46 -2.92
CA VAL A 177 4.70 10.02 -2.68
C VAL A 177 4.80 8.56 -3.04
N VAL A 178 5.84 8.19 -3.78
CA VAL A 178 6.20 6.78 -4.02
C VAL A 178 7.53 6.46 -3.36
N LEU A 179 7.65 5.26 -2.83
CA LEU A 179 8.87 4.75 -2.22
C LEU A 179 9.26 3.42 -2.87
N ILE A 180 10.51 3.33 -3.30
CA ILE A 180 11.15 2.05 -3.66
C ILE A 180 12.11 1.71 -2.52
N THR A 181 11.84 0.66 -1.74
CA THR A 181 12.69 0.31 -0.59
C THR A 181 14.04 -0.25 -1.04
N THR A 182 14.05 -1.15 -2.02
CA THR A 182 15.25 -1.72 -2.62
C THR A 182 14.94 -2.49 -3.92
N VAL A 183 15.95 -2.71 -4.75
CA VAL A 183 15.93 -3.60 -5.91
C VAL A 183 16.93 -4.72 -5.65
N ALA A 184 16.43 -5.94 -5.54
CA ALA A 184 17.22 -7.15 -5.35
C ALA A 184 16.64 -8.30 -6.18
N ALA A 185 17.46 -9.32 -6.43
CA ALA A 185 17.04 -10.54 -7.10
C ALA A 185 15.89 -11.22 -6.33
N ALA A 186 14.68 -11.05 -6.83
CA ALA A 186 13.45 -11.65 -6.34
C ALA A 186 12.54 -11.85 -7.55
N HIS A 187 11.73 -12.92 -7.58
CA HIS A 187 10.90 -13.26 -8.73
C HIS A 187 11.70 -13.46 -10.03
N LEU A 188 12.97 -13.92 -9.95
CA LEU A 188 13.86 -14.07 -11.10
C LEU A 188 13.29 -14.97 -12.21
N GLU A 189 12.43 -15.93 -11.87
CA GLU A 189 11.76 -16.80 -12.87
C GLU A 189 10.95 -15.99 -13.90
N ALA A 190 10.46 -14.80 -13.52
CA ALA A 190 9.70 -13.91 -14.40
C ALA A 190 10.55 -12.77 -15.00
N PHE A 191 11.82 -12.62 -14.61
CA PHE A 191 12.66 -11.49 -15.00
C PHE A 191 14.05 -11.93 -15.48
N ALA A 192 14.45 -11.43 -16.65
CA ALA A 192 15.74 -11.78 -17.24
C ALA A 192 16.96 -11.32 -16.41
N ASN A 193 16.85 -10.18 -15.69
CA ASN A 193 17.94 -9.61 -14.91
C ASN A 193 17.44 -8.56 -13.90
N LEU A 194 18.36 -8.05 -13.09
CA LEU A 194 18.08 -7.03 -12.07
C LEU A 194 17.60 -5.69 -12.66
N ALA A 195 18.04 -5.33 -13.88
CA ALA A 195 17.59 -4.12 -14.56
C ALA A 195 16.10 -4.21 -14.93
N GLY A 196 15.63 -5.37 -15.39
CA GLY A 196 14.20 -5.62 -15.63
C GLY A 196 13.36 -5.45 -14.36
N ILE A 197 13.85 -5.96 -13.23
CA ILE A 197 13.20 -5.76 -11.92
C ILE A 197 13.20 -4.27 -11.54
N ALA A 198 14.28 -3.54 -11.82
CA ALA A 198 14.38 -2.11 -11.54
C ALA A 198 13.37 -1.29 -12.35
N HIS A 199 13.25 -1.55 -13.66
CA HIS A 199 12.26 -0.89 -14.51
C HIS A 199 10.82 -1.16 -14.05
N GLU A 200 10.50 -2.41 -13.71
CA GLU A 200 9.17 -2.75 -13.19
C GLU A 200 8.88 -2.01 -11.88
N LYS A 201 9.83 -1.95 -10.93
CA LYS A 201 9.64 -1.20 -9.68
C LYS A 201 9.53 0.29 -9.91
N ALA A 202 10.32 0.83 -10.83
CA ALA A 202 10.26 2.24 -11.20
C ALA A 202 8.92 2.63 -11.84
N ALA A 203 8.20 1.67 -12.44
CA ALA A 203 6.86 1.86 -12.98
C ALA A 203 5.84 2.32 -11.92
N ILE A 204 6.16 2.23 -10.62
CA ILE A 204 5.36 2.86 -9.57
C ILE A 204 5.22 4.38 -9.77
N CYS A 205 6.18 5.03 -10.43
CA CYS A 205 6.11 6.46 -10.74
C CYS A 205 4.99 6.78 -11.75
N ALA A 206 4.48 5.80 -12.50
CA ALA A 206 3.44 6.02 -13.51
C ALA A 206 2.08 6.49 -12.94
N GLY A 207 1.83 6.24 -11.65
CA GLY A 207 0.63 6.73 -10.95
C GLY A 207 0.84 8.00 -10.14
N LEU A 208 2.08 8.50 -10.06
CA LEU A 208 2.42 9.65 -9.25
C LEU A 208 1.60 10.88 -9.67
N GLN A 209 0.96 11.55 -8.71
CA GLN A 209 0.24 12.78 -8.96
C GLN A 209 1.19 13.89 -9.42
N PRO A 210 0.72 14.88 -10.20
CA PRO A 210 1.53 16.04 -10.57
C PRO A 210 2.16 16.71 -9.35
N GLY A 211 3.46 17.02 -9.42
CA GLY A 211 4.22 17.54 -8.27
C GLY A 211 4.48 16.53 -7.16
N GLY A 212 4.26 15.23 -7.41
CA GLY A 212 4.55 14.18 -6.45
C GLY A 212 6.05 13.91 -6.28
N THR A 213 6.38 13.18 -5.22
CA THR A 213 7.77 12.85 -4.87
C THR A 213 8.07 11.36 -5.02
N ALA A 214 9.23 11.03 -5.60
CA ALA A 214 9.81 9.70 -5.59
C ALA A 214 10.96 9.63 -4.57
N VAL A 215 10.79 8.77 -3.56
CA VAL A 215 11.81 8.43 -2.56
C VAL A 215 12.53 7.16 -3.01
N LEU A 216 13.82 7.28 -3.30
CA LEU A 216 14.59 6.27 -4.02
C LEU A 216 15.89 5.91 -3.27
N PRO A 217 16.34 4.65 -3.33
CA PRO A 217 17.60 4.25 -2.71
C PRO A 217 18.77 4.82 -3.52
N ALA A 218 19.82 5.27 -2.84
CA ALA A 218 21.01 5.87 -3.45
C ALA A 218 22.14 4.86 -3.72
N ASP A 219 22.10 3.70 -3.08
CA ASP A 219 23.24 2.78 -2.96
C ASP A 219 23.21 1.60 -3.95
N LEU A 220 22.20 1.52 -4.82
CA LEU A 220 22.03 0.38 -5.72
C LEU A 220 22.71 0.62 -7.06
N GLU A 221 23.27 -0.43 -7.67
CA GLU A 221 23.74 -0.41 -9.05
C GLU A 221 22.64 0.03 -10.03
N THR A 222 21.38 -0.33 -9.73
CA THR A 222 20.20 0.03 -10.54
C THR A 222 19.61 1.40 -10.20
N THR A 223 20.17 2.15 -9.24
CA THR A 223 19.72 3.51 -8.89
C THR A 223 19.60 4.44 -10.10
N PRO A 224 20.54 4.45 -11.08
CA PRO A 224 20.41 5.29 -12.27
C PRO A 224 19.13 5.03 -13.09
N ILE A 225 18.65 3.79 -13.13
CA ILE A 225 17.38 3.43 -13.78
C ILE A 225 16.22 4.09 -13.04
N LEU A 226 16.18 3.94 -11.71
CA LEU A 226 15.12 4.51 -10.87
C LEU A 226 15.05 6.04 -11.00
N LEU A 227 16.20 6.70 -10.99
CA LEU A 227 16.30 8.16 -11.17
C LEU A 227 15.81 8.59 -12.56
N THR A 228 16.18 7.85 -13.61
CA THR A 228 15.78 8.16 -14.99
C THR A 228 14.27 8.08 -15.15
N GLU A 229 13.64 7.01 -14.66
CA GLU A 229 12.18 6.85 -14.74
C GLU A 229 11.44 7.89 -13.89
N ALA A 230 11.93 8.19 -12.68
CA ALA A 230 11.33 9.25 -11.85
C ALA A 230 11.37 10.62 -12.56
N ARG A 231 12.48 10.95 -13.24
CA ARG A 231 12.59 12.19 -14.05
C ARG A 231 11.64 12.20 -15.23
N ARG A 232 11.43 11.08 -15.92
CA ARG A 232 10.45 10.97 -17.01
C ARG A 232 9.03 11.29 -16.57
N HIS A 233 8.71 11.01 -15.31
CA HIS A 233 7.43 11.36 -14.69
C HIS A 233 7.42 12.74 -14.01
N ASN A 234 8.46 13.56 -14.19
CA ASN A 234 8.62 14.88 -13.56
C ASN A 234 8.47 14.83 -12.02
N ALA A 235 8.90 13.73 -11.40
CA ALA A 235 8.85 13.58 -9.95
C ALA A 235 9.89 14.48 -9.27
N HIS A 236 9.55 15.04 -8.12
CA HIS A 236 10.56 15.50 -7.18
C HIS A 236 11.30 14.29 -6.64
N ILE A 237 12.63 14.30 -6.66
CA ILE A 237 13.43 13.14 -6.26
C ILE A 237 14.04 13.38 -4.90
N ARG A 238 13.85 12.40 -4.01
CA ARG A 238 14.55 12.30 -2.73
C ARG A 238 15.28 10.99 -2.64
N THR A 239 16.57 11.04 -2.36
CA THR A 239 17.41 9.84 -2.25
C THR A 239 17.72 9.52 -0.80
N PHE A 240 17.75 8.23 -0.46
CA PHE A 240 18.16 7.75 0.86
C PHE A 240 19.20 6.64 0.75
N GLY A 241 20.15 6.56 1.68
CA GLY A 241 21.20 5.54 1.62
C GLY A 241 22.41 5.85 2.49
N ALA A 242 23.39 4.94 2.49
CA ALA A 242 24.70 5.14 3.11
C ALA A 242 25.68 5.91 2.20
N ASN A 243 25.32 6.17 0.95
CA ASN A 243 26.06 7.06 0.07
C ASN A 243 25.98 8.50 0.58
N ALA A 244 27.14 9.16 0.73
CA ALA A 244 27.23 10.55 1.18
C ALA A 244 26.52 11.56 0.26
N ALA A 245 26.25 11.21 -1.00
CA ALA A 245 25.46 12.02 -1.92
C ALA A 245 23.94 11.83 -1.77
N ALA A 246 23.48 10.91 -0.92
CA ALA A 246 22.06 10.76 -0.62
C ALA A 246 21.55 12.00 0.13
N GLN A 247 20.36 12.50 -0.24
CA GLN A 247 19.74 13.62 0.47
C GLN A 247 19.37 13.26 1.92
N TYR A 248 19.06 11.99 2.14
CA TYR A 248 18.90 11.33 3.42
C TYR A 248 20.07 10.35 3.59
N HIS A 249 21.12 10.81 4.24
CA HIS A 249 22.37 10.08 4.36
C HIS A 249 22.45 9.35 5.69
N LEU A 250 22.61 8.02 5.66
CA LEU A 250 22.84 7.17 6.81
C LEU A 250 24.31 7.23 7.23
N THR A 251 24.63 8.06 8.23
CA THR A 251 26.00 8.19 8.74
C THR A 251 26.43 6.97 9.57
N SER A 252 25.56 6.49 10.48
CA SER A 252 25.85 5.29 11.25
C SER A 252 24.59 4.64 11.83
N ALA A 253 24.68 3.33 12.08
CA ALA A 253 23.67 2.55 12.77
C ALA A 253 24.35 1.68 13.84
N THR A 254 24.03 1.94 15.10
CA THR A 254 24.52 1.20 16.26
C THR A 254 23.43 0.24 16.72
N LEU A 255 23.73 -1.05 16.66
CA LEU A 255 22.80 -2.09 17.08
C LEU A 255 23.01 -2.40 18.55
N SER A 256 21.92 -2.45 19.30
CA SER A 256 21.85 -3.04 20.65
C SER A 256 20.91 -4.24 20.61
N GLU A 257 20.80 -4.97 21.73
CA GLU A 257 19.89 -6.13 21.81
C GLU A 257 18.41 -5.74 21.59
N ALA A 258 18.00 -4.57 22.07
CA ALA A 258 16.60 -4.12 22.05
C ALA A 258 16.28 -3.13 20.92
N CYS A 259 17.26 -2.41 20.39
CA CYS A 259 17.02 -1.35 19.39
C CYS A 259 18.20 -1.10 18.47
N THR A 260 17.92 -0.43 17.36
CA THR A 260 18.92 0.18 16.47
C THR A 260 18.86 1.69 16.63
N ILE A 261 19.97 2.30 17.05
CA ILE A 261 20.13 3.76 17.13
C ILE A 261 20.77 4.23 15.83
N VAL A 262 20.15 5.20 15.17
CA VAL A 262 20.55 5.66 13.85
C VAL A 262 20.97 7.12 13.91
N ARG A 263 22.14 7.41 13.34
CA ARG A 263 22.60 8.76 13.02
C ARG A 263 22.49 8.97 11.53
N ALA A 264 21.84 10.05 11.13
CA ALA A 264 21.65 10.39 9.74
C ALA A 264 21.74 11.91 9.53
N GLU A 265 21.86 12.31 8.28
CA GLU A 265 21.85 13.71 7.85
C GLU A 265 20.73 13.91 6.83
N ARG A 266 20.03 15.04 6.94
CA ARG A 266 19.06 15.52 5.96
C ARG A 266 19.53 16.87 5.46
N ALA A 267 19.91 16.96 4.19
CA ALA A 267 20.45 18.19 3.59
C ALA A 267 21.62 18.79 4.41
N GLY A 268 22.47 17.93 4.99
CA GLY A 268 23.61 18.33 5.83
C GLY A 268 23.26 18.61 7.30
N GLU A 269 21.98 18.60 7.67
CA GLU A 269 21.56 18.73 9.08
C GLU A 269 21.53 17.35 9.76
N PRO A 270 22.28 17.14 10.83
CA PRO A 270 22.29 15.86 11.53
C PRO A 270 21.00 15.66 12.33
N PHE A 271 20.48 14.44 12.30
CA PHE A 271 19.37 14.01 13.15
C PHE A 271 19.57 12.57 13.64
N LEU A 272 18.80 12.24 14.67
CA LEU A 272 18.85 10.94 15.35
C LEU A 272 17.45 10.34 15.37
N PHE A 273 17.38 9.02 15.17
CA PHE A 273 16.17 8.26 15.45
C PHE A 273 16.53 6.86 15.95
N LYS A 274 15.54 6.17 16.50
CA LYS A 274 15.68 4.80 16.97
C LYS A 274 14.60 3.92 16.34
N VAL A 275 14.91 2.64 16.22
CA VAL A 275 13.93 1.60 15.87
C VAL A 275 14.02 0.52 16.94
N LEU A 276 12.90 0.08 17.53
CA LEU A 276 12.86 -0.92 18.62
C LEU A 276 13.05 -2.35 18.11
N SER A 277 14.04 -2.54 17.24
CA SER A 277 14.48 -3.83 16.76
C SER A 277 15.94 -3.77 16.34
N PRO A 278 16.74 -4.81 16.63
CA PRO A 278 18.07 -4.93 16.04
C PRO A 278 17.94 -5.16 14.53
N GLY A 279 18.75 -4.44 13.73
CA GLY A 279 18.89 -4.71 12.30
C GLY A 279 19.22 -3.49 11.46
N ARG A 280 20.31 -3.55 10.69
CA ARG A 280 20.71 -2.47 9.77
C ARG A 280 19.66 -2.20 8.68
N HIS A 281 18.95 -3.23 8.22
CA HIS A 281 17.89 -3.07 7.23
C HIS A 281 16.69 -2.28 7.79
N PHE A 282 16.42 -2.35 9.10
CA PHE A 282 15.40 -1.51 9.72
C PHE A 282 15.83 -0.05 9.86
N ALA A 283 17.12 0.21 10.09
CA ALA A 283 17.66 1.57 10.02
C ALA A 283 17.41 2.18 8.62
N MET A 284 17.69 1.42 7.56
CA MET A 284 17.49 1.88 6.19
C MET A 284 16.00 2.11 5.85
N ASN A 285 15.12 1.18 6.23
CA ASN A 285 13.67 1.34 6.04
C ASN A 285 13.13 2.54 6.84
N GLY A 286 13.62 2.76 8.06
CA GLY A 286 13.25 3.89 8.90
C GLY A 286 13.68 5.22 8.28
N LEU A 287 14.91 5.30 7.76
CA LEU A 287 15.40 6.47 7.04
C LEU A 287 14.54 6.80 5.81
N ALA A 288 14.16 5.77 5.04
CA ALA A 288 13.25 5.91 3.90
C ALA A 288 11.86 6.40 4.32
N ALA A 289 11.32 5.88 5.43
CA ALA A 289 10.02 6.28 5.95
C ALA A 289 10.01 7.74 6.43
N LEU A 290 11.10 8.21 7.07
CA LEU A 290 11.26 9.62 7.45
C LEU A 290 11.39 10.54 6.22
N ALA A 291 12.08 10.08 5.16
CA ALA A 291 12.14 10.83 3.90
C ALA A 291 10.76 10.98 3.23
N VAL A 292 9.90 9.96 3.34
CA VAL A 292 8.50 10.03 2.92
C VAL A 292 7.69 11.01 3.78
N ALA A 293 7.85 10.97 5.11
CA ALA A 293 7.14 11.89 6.01
C ALA A 293 7.46 13.36 5.69
N ASP A 294 8.73 13.69 5.49
CA ASP A 294 9.15 15.02 5.08
C ASP A 294 8.65 15.38 3.66
N ALA A 295 8.49 14.40 2.76
CA ALA A 295 7.92 14.63 1.42
C ALA A 295 6.42 14.95 1.48
N LEU A 296 5.75 14.51 2.55
CA LEU A 296 4.37 14.87 2.86
C LEU A 296 4.27 16.21 3.61
N GLY A 297 5.39 16.83 3.98
CA GLY A 297 5.43 18.09 4.75
C GLY A 297 5.08 17.91 6.22
N LEU A 298 5.33 16.73 6.77
CA LEU A 298 5.03 16.38 8.15
C LEU A 298 6.11 16.85 9.13
N ASP A 299 5.76 16.92 10.41
CA ASP A 299 6.70 17.31 11.45
C ASP A 299 7.79 16.22 11.62
N PRO A 300 9.07 16.56 11.39
CA PRO A 300 10.16 15.58 11.42
C PRO A 300 10.48 15.07 12.82
N VAL A 301 10.21 15.86 13.87
CA VAL A 301 10.45 15.47 15.27
C VAL A 301 9.38 14.48 15.72
N ILE A 302 8.11 14.75 15.39
CA ILE A 302 7.00 13.82 15.65
C ILE A 302 7.27 12.51 14.90
N ALA A 303 7.59 12.59 13.61
CA ALA A 303 7.86 11.42 12.78
C ALA A 303 9.01 10.55 13.34
N ALA A 304 10.13 11.15 13.73
CA ALA A 304 11.25 10.42 14.32
C ALA A 304 10.90 9.78 15.68
N THR A 305 10.08 10.46 16.48
CA THR A 305 9.62 9.97 17.78
C THR A 305 8.66 8.78 17.62
N ASP A 306 7.68 8.89 16.72
CA ASP A 306 6.70 7.83 16.45
C ASP A 306 7.33 6.58 15.86
N LEU A 307 8.31 6.75 14.96
CA LEU A 307 9.12 5.63 14.47
C LEU A 307 9.82 4.89 15.62
N GLY A 308 10.20 5.62 16.66
CA GLY A 308 10.79 5.08 17.89
C GLY A 308 9.85 4.20 18.71
N HIS A 309 8.56 4.10 18.36
CA HIS A 309 7.59 3.18 18.95
C HIS A 309 7.28 1.97 18.05
N TRP A 310 7.78 1.95 16.81
CA TRP A 310 7.55 0.85 15.89
C TRP A 310 8.36 -0.40 16.30
N SER A 311 7.72 -1.56 16.16
CA SER A 311 8.33 -2.88 16.26
C SER A 311 7.99 -3.73 15.03
N PRO A 312 8.86 -4.68 14.64
CA PRO A 312 8.61 -5.54 13.49
C PRO A 312 7.31 -6.36 13.64
N PRO A 313 6.52 -6.49 12.57
CA PRO A 313 5.39 -7.43 12.55
C PRO A 313 5.86 -8.88 12.74
N SER A 314 4.98 -9.73 13.24
CA SER A 314 5.25 -11.16 13.43
C SER A 314 5.83 -11.81 12.16
N GLY A 315 6.90 -12.59 12.32
CA GLY A 315 7.58 -13.28 11.21
C GLY A 315 8.50 -12.41 10.36
N ARG A 316 8.72 -11.14 10.74
CA ARG A 316 9.61 -10.19 10.04
C ARG A 316 10.69 -9.64 10.97
N GLY A 317 11.47 -10.51 11.60
CA GLY A 317 12.57 -10.12 12.49
C GLY A 317 12.26 -10.23 13.99
N THR A 318 11.04 -10.63 14.35
CA THR A 318 10.72 -11.15 15.69
C THR A 318 11.40 -12.50 15.87
N ARG A 319 12.23 -12.66 16.90
CA ARG A 319 12.74 -13.98 17.32
C ARG A 319 11.60 -14.84 17.85
#